data_AF-A0A0B0EL83-F1
#
_entry.id   AF-A0A0B0EL83-F1
#
_cell.length_a   1.000
_cell.length_b   1.000
_cell.length_c   1.000
_cell.angle_alpha   90.00
_cell.angle_beta   90.00
_cell.angle_gamma   90.00
#
_symmetry.space_group_name_H-M   'P 1'
#
loop_
_entity.id
_entity.type
_entity.pdbx_description
1 polymer ?
#
loop_
_entity_poly.entity_id
_entity_poly.type
_entity_poly.pdbx_seq_one_letter_code
_entity_poly.pdbx_strand_id
1 'polypeptide(L)'
;MKRKCLPAFSLMIILFLITGCLQLQSMVIPHRVTLEEEFQMGKYVPKIKNFFIILDASSSMSVSYAGKGDGTDSKLTVAKDFIRHMNDTMPAMEVSGVLRTFGRGIEVPMKQTETVYGRTTYSRSGLEQSINSINFIAEGNSPAGLAIKAVSDTIGSIKGANVVIFISDGEHLEGNPLAKVRDMANSYGDWTCFYTVWIGNNPEGELFMEKLAGEMDCGFSKSVDDIASDEDMIDFVKQVFLTTDIDSDRDGVPESLDRCPDTPIGVDVDESGCPKIVQTDSDGDGVFDDVDRCPDTPIGCVCR
;
A
#
# COMPACT_ATOMS: atom_id res chain seq x y z
N MET A 1 -83.34 38.92 -19.68
CA MET A 1 -83.04 39.22 -21.09
C MET A 1 -82.25 38.06 -21.69
N LYS A 2 -82.75 37.53 -22.82
CA LYS A 2 -82.21 36.58 -23.84
C LYS A 2 -80.84 35.90 -23.57
N ARG A 3 -80.74 34.56 -23.44
CA ARG A 3 -80.69 33.48 -24.49
C ARG A 3 -79.44 33.67 -25.40
N LYS A 4 -78.51 32.73 -25.65
CA LYS A 4 -78.59 31.27 -25.95
C LYS A 4 -77.18 30.67 -26.15
N CYS A 5 -77.09 29.36 -25.88
CA CYS A 5 -76.31 28.25 -26.46
C CYS A 5 -75.06 28.43 -27.37
N LEU A 6 -74.08 27.53 -27.14
CA LEU A 6 -73.13 26.87 -28.06
C LEU A 6 -73.67 26.62 -29.50
N PRO A 7 -72.87 26.39 -30.59
CA PRO A 7 -71.75 25.40 -30.64
C PRO A 7 -70.62 25.61 -31.71
N ALA A 8 -69.69 24.65 -31.74
CA ALA A 8 -69.10 23.95 -32.91
C ALA A 8 -68.03 24.58 -33.87
N PHE A 9 -67.01 23.74 -34.11
CA PHE A 9 -66.29 23.45 -35.38
C PHE A 9 -65.02 24.23 -35.78
N SER A 10 -63.88 23.59 -35.50
CA SER A 10 -62.81 23.16 -36.43
C SER A 10 -62.37 24.09 -37.57
N LEU A 11 -61.09 24.51 -37.53
CA LEU A 11 -60.32 24.82 -38.73
C LEU A 11 -58.88 24.28 -38.57
N MET A 12 -58.54 23.27 -39.38
CA MET A 12 -57.18 22.77 -39.58
C MET A 12 -56.29 23.86 -40.18
N ILE A 13 -55.10 24.04 -39.60
CA ILE A 13 -53.92 24.50 -40.36
C ILE A 13 -52.79 23.52 -40.08
N ILE A 14 -52.48 22.73 -41.11
CA ILE A 14 -51.27 21.92 -41.26
C ILE A 14 -50.09 22.87 -41.41
N LEU A 15 -49.07 22.77 -40.56
CA LEU A 15 -47.77 23.34 -40.86
C LEU A 15 -46.64 22.38 -40.47
N PHE A 16 -46.16 21.69 -41.50
CA PHE A 16 -44.84 21.14 -41.76
C PHE A 16 -44.03 20.46 -40.64
N LEU A 17 -43.94 19.14 -40.82
CA LEU A 17 -42.90 18.23 -40.35
C LEU A 17 -41.50 18.81 -40.56
N ILE A 18 -40.77 19.02 -39.46
CA ILE A 18 -39.31 18.88 -39.44
C ILE A 18 -39.00 17.98 -38.25
N THR A 19 -39.20 16.67 -38.44
CA THR A 19 -38.67 15.64 -37.55
C THR A 19 -37.15 15.59 -37.75
N GLY A 20 -36.44 16.53 -37.15
CA GLY A 20 -35.03 16.39 -36.88
C GLY A 20 -34.88 15.36 -35.77
N CYS A 21 -34.61 14.11 -36.13
CA CYS A 21 -34.11 13.12 -35.18
C CYS A 21 -32.70 13.59 -34.80
N LEU A 22 -32.58 14.38 -33.73
CA LEU A 22 -31.30 14.68 -33.12
C LEU A 22 -30.83 13.36 -32.49
N GLN A 23 -30.15 12.53 -33.27
CA GLN A 23 -29.25 11.53 -32.72
C GLN A 23 -28.17 12.31 -31.98
N LEU A 24 -28.42 12.59 -30.70
CA LEU A 24 -27.33 12.75 -29.74
C LEU A 24 -26.55 11.44 -29.84
N GLN A 25 -25.43 11.49 -30.55
CA GLN A 25 -24.39 10.48 -30.45
C GLN A 25 -24.21 10.26 -28.96
N SER A 26 -24.47 9.03 -28.52
CA SER A 26 -24.18 8.59 -27.16
C SER A 26 -22.74 9.00 -26.87
N MET A 27 -22.60 10.04 -26.07
CA MET A 27 -21.32 10.44 -25.51
C MET A 27 -20.92 9.23 -24.66
N VAL A 28 -20.04 8.38 -25.19
CA VAL A 28 -19.37 7.36 -24.39
C VAL A 28 -18.52 8.17 -23.42
N ILE A 29 -19.09 8.46 -22.25
CA ILE A 29 -18.29 8.92 -21.12
C ILE A 29 -17.29 7.77 -20.91
N PRO A 30 -15.97 7.99 -21.07
CA PRO A 30 -15.01 6.94 -20.75
C PRO A 30 -15.27 6.57 -19.30
N HIS A 31 -15.73 5.34 -19.08
CA HIS A 31 -15.86 4.81 -17.74
C HIS A 31 -14.43 4.77 -17.20
N ARG A 32 -14.08 5.73 -16.33
CA ARG A 32 -12.82 5.66 -15.59
C ARG A 32 -12.95 4.40 -14.74
N VAL A 33 -12.31 3.33 -15.18
CA VAL A 33 -12.23 2.07 -14.46
C VAL A 33 -11.58 2.38 -13.11
N THR A 34 -12.25 2.02 -12.02
CA THR A 34 -11.75 2.25 -10.67
C THR A 34 -10.63 1.26 -10.34
N LEU A 35 -9.76 1.58 -9.36
CA LEU A 35 -8.69 0.66 -8.95
C LEU A 35 -9.25 -0.70 -8.47
N GLU A 36 -10.41 -0.69 -7.81
CA GLU A 36 -11.11 -1.93 -7.42
C GLU A 36 -11.45 -2.77 -8.65
N GLU A 37 -12.01 -2.17 -9.70
CA GLU A 37 -12.32 -2.89 -10.94
C GLU A 37 -11.07 -3.40 -11.65
N GLU A 38 -9.99 -2.60 -11.72
CA GLU A 38 -8.70 -3.06 -12.26
C GLU A 38 -8.17 -4.27 -11.48
N PHE A 39 -8.29 -4.26 -10.15
CA PHE A 39 -7.88 -5.35 -9.27
C PHE A 39 -8.75 -6.60 -9.48
N GLN A 40 -10.07 -6.46 -9.55
CA GLN A 40 -11.00 -7.58 -9.80
C GLN A 40 -10.84 -8.20 -11.19
N MET A 41 -10.37 -7.43 -12.17
CA MET A 41 -10.00 -7.93 -13.50
C MET A 41 -8.63 -8.64 -13.53
N GLY A 42 -7.94 -8.72 -12.39
CA GLY A 42 -6.63 -9.37 -12.28
C GLY A 42 -5.47 -8.55 -12.85
N LYS A 43 -5.67 -7.24 -13.12
CA LYS A 43 -4.57 -6.38 -13.62
C LYS A 43 -3.46 -6.18 -12.57
N TYR A 44 -3.81 -6.29 -11.28
CA TYR A 44 -2.87 -6.18 -10.18
C TYR A 44 -3.08 -7.31 -9.18
N VAL A 45 -2.02 -7.67 -8.47
CA VAL A 45 -2.05 -8.55 -7.29
C VAL A 45 -1.38 -7.85 -6.10
N PRO A 46 -1.68 -8.25 -4.85
CA PRO A 46 -1.02 -7.69 -3.68
C PRO A 46 0.48 -8.00 -3.69
N LYS A 47 1.31 -6.96 -3.66
CA LYS A 47 2.78 -7.04 -3.52
C LYS A 47 3.20 -7.41 -2.10
N ILE A 48 2.36 -7.10 -1.11
CA ILE A 48 2.66 -7.27 0.31
C ILE A 48 1.80 -8.36 0.95
N LYS A 49 2.22 -8.85 2.12
CA LYS A 49 1.41 -9.66 3.02
C LYS A 49 0.97 -8.91 4.26
N ASN A 50 1.78 -7.96 4.73
CA ASN A 50 1.46 -7.19 5.93
C ASN A 50 1.75 -5.70 5.74
N PHE A 51 0.88 -4.85 6.27
CA PHE A 51 1.13 -3.42 6.37
C PHE A 51 1.06 -2.93 7.81
N PHE A 52 1.92 -1.96 8.12
CA PHE A 52 2.03 -1.32 9.41
C PHE A 52 1.94 0.18 9.22
N ILE A 53 0.92 0.81 9.77
CA ILE A 53 0.82 2.25 9.84
C ILE A 53 1.30 2.68 11.22
N ILE A 54 2.30 3.57 11.26
CA ILE A 54 2.75 4.23 12.48
C ILE A 54 2.31 5.69 12.38
N LEU A 55 1.34 6.07 13.20
CA LEU A 55 0.77 7.41 13.22
C LEU A 55 1.29 8.21 14.41
N ASP A 56 1.94 9.33 14.12
CA ASP A 56 2.25 10.34 15.12
C ASP A 56 0.97 11.01 15.61
N ALA A 57 0.78 10.99 16.92
CA ALA A 57 -0.28 11.71 17.61
C ALA A 57 0.27 12.46 18.83
N SER A 58 1.51 12.93 18.71
CA SER A 58 2.18 13.81 19.67
C SER A 58 1.63 15.23 19.67
N SER A 59 2.04 16.02 20.65
CA SER A 59 1.59 17.41 20.80
C SER A 59 1.81 18.29 19.56
N SER A 60 2.88 18.07 18.79
CA SER A 60 3.13 18.84 17.57
C SER A 60 2.06 18.61 16.51
N MET A 61 1.44 17.43 16.48
CA MET A 61 0.35 17.07 15.57
C MET A 61 -1.00 17.74 15.90
N SER A 62 -1.14 18.37 17.07
CA SER A 62 -2.34 19.16 17.44
C SER A 62 -2.40 20.52 16.73
N VAL A 63 -1.27 21.00 16.21
CA VAL A 63 -1.18 22.29 15.52
C VAL A 63 -1.88 22.22 14.16
N SER A 64 -2.52 23.31 13.75
CA SER A 64 -3.14 23.45 12.42
C SER A 64 -2.13 23.20 11.30
N TYR A 65 -2.56 22.46 10.29
CA TYR A 65 -1.78 22.21 9.09
C TYR A 65 -1.88 23.41 8.13
N ALA A 66 -0.73 23.94 7.70
CA ALA A 66 -0.64 25.14 6.87
C ALA A 66 -0.45 24.85 5.37
N GLY A 67 -0.48 23.58 4.96
CA GLY A 67 -0.39 23.18 3.54
C GLY A 67 -1.64 23.54 2.73
N LYS A 68 -1.92 22.81 1.64
CA LYS A 68 -3.01 23.13 0.69
C LYS A 68 -4.44 23.04 1.26
N GLY A 69 -4.61 22.75 2.56
CA GLY A 69 -5.91 22.78 3.25
C GLY A 69 -6.42 24.19 3.51
N ASP A 70 -7.59 24.30 4.15
CA ASP A 70 -8.17 25.59 4.56
C ASP A 70 -7.49 26.20 5.82
N GLY A 71 -6.48 25.52 6.36
CA GLY A 71 -5.72 25.91 7.54
C GLY A 71 -6.46 25.71 8.87
N THR A 72 -7.64 25.09 8.85
CA THR A 72 -8.48 24.93 10.05
C THR A 72 -8.23 23.60 10.76
N ASP A 73 -7.95 22.55 10.00
CA ASP A 73 -7.70 21.21 10.52
C ASP A 73 -6.32 21.06 11.16
N SER A 74 -6.27 20.30 12.26
CA SER A 74 -5.01 19.89 12.88
C SER A 74 -4.24 18.93 11.97
N LYS A 75 -2.90 18.88 12.10
CA LYS A 75 -2.08 17.88 11.40
C LYS A 75 -2.53 16.44 11.68
N LEU A 76 -2.97 16.14 12.91
CA LEU A 76 -3.54 14.83 13.25
C LEU A 76 -4.86 14.56 12.51
N THR A 77 -5.72 15.57 12.33
CA THR A 77 -6.95 15.45 11.52
C THR A 77 -6.59 15.10 10.09
N VAL A 78 -5.68 15.86 9.47
CA VAL A 78 -5.20 15.63 8.10
C VAL A 78 -4.57 14.25 7.96
N ALA A 79 -3.80 13.81 8.96
CA ALA A 79 -3.22 12.46 8.98
C ALA A 79 -4.28 11.36 9.00
N LYS A 80 -5.34 11.52 9.80
CA LYS A 80 -6.46 10.58 9.82
C LYS A 80 -7.18 10.56 8.48
N ASP A 81 -7.41 11.71 7.87
CA ASP A 81 -8.09 11.81 6.56
C ASP A 81 -7.25 11.22 5.43
N PHE A 82 -5.93 11.37 5.47
CA PHE A 82 -5.03 10.63 4.59
C PHE A 82 -5.22 9.11 4.73
N ILE A 83 -5.23 8.58 5.96
CA ILE A 83 -5.43 7.14 6.18
C ILE A 83 -6.81 6.71 5.68
N ARG A 84 -7.85 7.52 5.86
CA ARG A 84 -9.20 7.25 5.33
C ARG A 84 -9.22 7.23 3.82
N HIS A 85 -8.62 8.21 3.17
CA HIS A 85 -8.54 8.26 1.71
C HIS A 85 -7.78 7.04 1.17
N MET A 86 -6.63 6.72 1.75
CA MET A 86 -5.89 5.49 1.41
C MET A 86 -6.76 4.24 1.63
N ASN A 87 -7.43 4.13 2.77
CA ASN A 87 -8.34 3.02 3.09
C ASN A 87 -9.49 2.91 2.09
N ASP A 88 -10.02 4.03 1.58
CA ASP A 88 -11.07 4.11 0.56
C ASP A 88 -10.55 3.78 -0.86
N THR A 89 -9.30 4.06 -1.16
CA THR A 89 -8.67 3.74 -2.45
C THR A 89 -8.17 2.30 -2.53
N MET A 90 -7.74 1.70 -1.41
CA MET A 90 -7.22 0.33 -1.37
C MET A 90 -8.26 -0.69 -1.85
N PRO A 91 -7.92 -1.60 -2.78
CA PRO A 91 -8.84 -2.64 -3.19
C PRO A 91 -9.04 -3.68 -2.07
N ALA A 92 -10.12 -4.46 -2.15
CA ALA A 92 -10.34 -5.57 -1.22
C ALA A 92 -9.32 -6.69 -1.46
N MET A 93 -8.38 -6.88 -0.53
CA MET A 93 -7.29 -7.86 -0.65
C MET A 93 -6.96 -8.56 0.68
N GLU A 94 -6.46 -9.80 0.59
CA GLU A 94 -6.09 -10.62 1.75
C GLU A 94 -4.68 -10.26 2.28
N VAL A 95 -4.60 -9.12 2.94
CA VAL A 95 -3.38 -8.67 3.65
C VAL A 95 -3.67 -8.50 5.13
N SER A 96 -2.64 -8.56 5.98
CA SER A 96 -2.78 -8.26 7.41
C SER A 96 -2.38 -6.82 7.71
N GLY A 97 -3.16 -6.10 8.50
CA GLY A 97 -2.90 -4.71 8.83
C GLY A 97 -2.64 -4.48 10.32
N VAL A 98 -1.85 -3.45 10.63
CA VAL A 98 -1.66 -2.90 11.97
C VAL A 98 -1.65 -1.38 11.88
N LEU A 99 -2.35 -0.70 12.80
CA LEU A 99 -2.23 0.75 13.02
C LEU A 99 -1.77 0.97 14.45
N ARG A 100 -0.59 1.57 14.60
CA ARG A 100 0.00 1.94 15.88
C ARG A 100 0.14 3.46 15.97
N THR A 101 -0.29 4.02 17.08
CA THR A 101 -0.11 5.43 17.40
C THR A 101 1.03 5.62 18.42
N PHE A 102 1.61 6.80 18.46
CA PHE A 102 2.53 7.22 19.53
C PHE A 102 2.31 8.68 19.93
N GLY A 103 2.80 9.04 21.11
CA GLY A 103 2.75 10.43 21.59
C GLY A 103 1.41 10.90 22.16
N ARG A 104 0.53 9.97 22.54
CA ARG A 104 -0.77 10.28 23.16
C ARG A 104 -0.64 10.92 24.56
N GLY A 105 -1.57 11.84 24.85
CA GLY A 105 -1.75 12.53 26.13
C GLY A 105 -2.24 11.66 27.29
N ILE A 106 -1.92 12.14 28.50
CA ILE A 106 -1.90 11.48 29.81
C ILE A 106 -3.18 10.68 30.14
N GLU A 107 -3.09 9.35 30.07
CA GLU A 107 -3.78 8.44 31.01
C GLU A 107 -2.78 7.37 31.49
N VAL A 108 -2.73 7.15 32.81
CA VAL A 108 -1.76 6.33 33.54
C VAL A 108 -1.87 4.82 33.20
N PRO A 109 -0.79 4.01 33.17
CA PRO A 109 0.63 4.36 33.03
C PRO A 109 0.96 4.63 31.55
N MET A 110 1.99 5.44 31.32
CA MET A 110 2.45 5.96 30.04
C MET A 110 2.64 4.88 28.96
N LYS A 111 1.56 4.49 28.27
CA LYS A 111 1.69 3.75 27.01
C LYS A 111 2.22 4.73 25.97
N GLN A 112 3.54 4.80 25.86
CA GLN A 112 4.25 5.67 24.91
C GLN A 112 3.84 5.38 23.45
N THR A 113 3.36 4.16 23.18
CA THR A 113 2.82 3.73 21.89
C THR A 113 1.66 2.75 22.10
N GLU A 114 0.68 2.74 21.20
CA GLU A 114 -0.54 1.91 21.30
C GLU A 114 -0.93 1.35 19.93
N THR A 115 -1.27 0.06 19.87
CA THR A 115 -1.88 -0.52 18.66
C THR A 115 -3.39 -0.31 18.73
N VAL A 116 -3.94 0.48 17.81
CA VAL A 116 -5.38 0.81 17.72
C VAL A 116 -6.10 -0.04 16.67
N TYR A 117 -5.40 -0.50 15.62
CA TYR A 117 -5.85 -1.58 14.73
C TYR A 117 -4.93 -2.77 14.93
N GLY A 118 -5.45 -3.83 15.55
CA GLY A 118 -4.69 -5.04 15.87
C GLY A 118 -4.31 -5.83 14.63
N ARG A 119 -3.29 -6.70 14.76
CA ARG A 119 -2.87 -7.61 13.68
C ARG A 119 -4.04 -8.52 13.28
N THR A 120 -4.73 -8.13 12.23
CA THR A 120 -5.92 -8.80 11.70
C THR A 120 -5.90 -8.75 10.18
N THR A 121 -6.64 -9.65 9.55
CA THR A 121 -6.95 -9.51 8.12
C THR A 121 -7.61 -8.17 7.88
N TYR A 122 -7.08 -7.45 6.89
CA TYR A 122 -7.54 -6.14 6.49
C TYR A 122 -9.03 -6.16 6.16
N SER A 123 -9.75 -5.19 6.70
CA SER A 123 -11.08 -4.84 6.25
C SER A 123 -11.23 -3.33 6.31
N ARG A 124 -11.83 -2.75 5.26
CA ARG A 124 -12.06 -1.32 5.13
C ARG A 124 -12.80 -0.75 6.35
N SER A 125 -13.83 -1.45 6.82
CA SER A 125 -14.61 -1.07 7.99
C SER A 125 -13.84 -1.20 9.30
N GLY A 126 -13.01 -2.23 9.46
CA GLY A 126 -12.21 -2.42 10.67
C GLY A 126 -11.14 -1.34 10.83
N LEU A 127 -10.47 -0.95 9.74
CA LEU A 127 -9.51 0.14 9.75
C LEU A 127 -10.21 1.48 10.04
N GLU A 128 -11.35 1.76 9.40
CA GLU A 128 -12.14 2.97 9.63
C GLU A 128 -12.61 3.09 11.10
N GLN A 129 -13.11 2.02 11.69
CA GLN A 129 -13.49 2.01 13.12
C GLN A 129 -12.30 2.32 14.04
N SER A 130 -11.12 1.82 13.68
CA SER A 130 -9.89 2.05 14.46
C SER A 130 -9.43 3.50 14.36
N ILE A 131 -9.52 4.13 13.19
CA ILE A 131 -9.25 5.56 13.00
C ILE A 131 -10.20 6.42 13.86
N ASN A 132 -11.48 6.03 13.93
CA ASN A 132 -12.47 6.74 14.75
C ASN A 132 -12.23 6.60 16.25
N SER A 133 -11.55 5.53 16.70
CA SER A 133 -11.14 5.36 18.10
C SER A 133 -10.00 6.29 18.54
N ILE A 134 -9.30 6.93 17.59
CA ILE A 134 -8.26 7.93 17.84
C ILE A 134 -8.94 9.27 18.15
N ASN A 135 -9.47 9.39 19.36
CA ASN A 135 -10.22 10.55 19.86
C ASN A 135 -9.48 11.31 20.97
N PHE A 136 -8.26 10.89 21.28
CA PHE A 136 -7.43 11.51 22.30
C PHE A 136 -6.79 12.79 21.77
N ILE A 137 -6.51 13.71 22.69
CA ILE A 137 -5.80 14.94 22.36
C ILE A 137 -4.35 14.57 22.06
N ALA A 138 -3.82 15.08 20.94
CA ALA A 138 -2.42 14.97 20.62
C ALA A 138 -1.65 15.80 21.67
N GLU A 139 -1.09 15.13 22.67
CA GLU A 139 -0.51 15.75 23.86
C GLU A 139 0.66 14.90 24.33
N GLY A 140 1.83 15.50 24.54
CA GLY A 140 3.02 14.79 25.02
C GLY A 140 4.14 14.65 24.01
N ASN A 141 5.15 13.88 24.41
CA ASN A 141 6.40 13.65 23.68
C ASN A 141 6.18 12.81 22.42
N SER A 142 7.17 12.77 21.54
CA SER A 142 7.11 12.04 20.26
C SER A 142 8.01 10.80 20.26
N PRO A 143 7.72 9.71 21.01
CA PRO A 143 8.59 8.53 21.14
C PRO A 143 8.60 7.64 19.89
N ALA A 144 8.93 8.21 18.74
CA ALA A 144 8.93 7.55 17.43
C ALA A 144 9.85 6.33 17.41
N GLY A 145 11.03 6.41 18.03
CA GLY A 145 11.95 5.28 18.11
C GLY A 145 11.35 4.05 18.80
N LEU A 146 10.50 4.24 19.81
CA LEU A 146 9.78 3.14 20.47
C LEU A 146 8.71 2.55 19.56
N ALA A 147 8.01 3.39 18.78
CA ALA A 147 6.98 2.94 17.85
C ALA A 147 7.57 2.11 16.71
N ILE A 148 8.66 2.60 16.11
CA ILE A 148 9.39 1.90 15.05
C ILE A 148 9.96 0.59 15.59
N LYS A 149 10.55 0.59 16.79
CA LYS A 149 11.03 -0.64 17.42
C LYS A 149 9.90 -1.65 17.64
N ALA A 150 8.74 -1.22 18.15
CA ALA A 150 7.61 -2.12 18.40
C ALA A 150 7.08 -2.76 17.10
N VAL A 151 7.05 -2.01 16.00
CA VAL A 151 6.73 -2.55 14.67
C VAL A 151 7.82 -3.51 14.20
N SER A 152 9.10 -3.16 14.34
CA SER A 152 10.25 -4.02 14.00
C SER A 152 10.22 -5.36 14.76
N ASP A 153 9.89 -5.33 16.06
CA ASP A 153 9.75 -6.54 16.88
C ASP A 153 8.58 -7.41 16.40
N THR A 154 7.46 -6.79 16.00
CA THR A 154 6.30 -7.51 15.45
C THR A 154 6.65 -8.16 14.12
N ILE A 155 7.35 -7.41 13.28
CA ILE A 155 7.85 -7.83 11.98
C ILE A 155 8.74 -9.09 12.12
N GLY A 156 9.66 -9.12 13.10
CA GLY A 156 10.52 -10.28 13.35
C GLY A 156 9.79 -11.57 13.76
N SER A 157 8.48 -11.50 14.03
CA SER A 157 7.64 -12.63 14.45
C SER A 157 6.68 -13.14 13.37
N ILE A 158 6.74 -12.57 12.15
CA ILE A 158 5.83 -12.90 11.05
C ILE A 158 6.58 -13.17 9.75
N LYS A 159 5.86 -13.62 8.73
CA LYS A 159 6.39 -13.93 7.40
C LYS A 159 5.71 -13.09 6.32
N GLY A 160 6.35 -13.03 5.15
CA GLY A 160 5.84 -12.35 3.95
C GLY A 160 6.33 -10.91 3.84
N ALA A 161 6.17 -10.32 2.66
CA ALA A 161 6.59 -8.95 2.39
C ALA A 161 5.80 -7.94 3.26
N ASN A 162 6.53 -6.98 3.82
CA ASN A 162 6.01 -6.00 4.77
C ASN A 162 6.16 -4.59 4.23
N VAL A 163 5.20 -3.75 4.58
CA VAL A 163 5.32 -2.32 4.40
C VAL A 163 5.08 -1.58 5.70
N VAL A 164 5.92 -0.60 5.98
CA VAL A 164 5.74 0.35 7.08
C VAL A 164 5.44 1.72 6.48
N ILE A 165 4.36 2.36 6.90
CA ILE A 165 3.98 3.72 6.54
C ILE A 165 4.04 4.57 7.80
N PHE A 166 5.03 5.44 7.90
CA PHE A 166 5.27 6.30 9.04
C PHE A 166 4.75 7.72 8.74
N ILE A 167 3.74 8.17 9.49
CA ILE A 167 3.01 9.41 9.27
C ILE A 167 3.32 10.36 10.41
N SER A 168 3.94 11.52 10.12
CA SER A 168 4.38 12.50 11.12
C SER A 168 4.67 13.86 10.48
N ASP A 169 4.79 14.90 11.30
CA ASP A 169 5.33 16.20 10.90
C ASP A 169 6.86 16.22 10.84
N GLY A 170 7.51 15.17 11.33
CA GLY A 170 8.97 15.03 11.37
C GLY A 170 9.64 15.85 12.47
N GLU A 171 8.88 16.43 13.40
CA GLU A 171 9.40 17.35 14.40
C GLU A 171 9.61 16.67 15.77
N HIS A 172 10.75 16.93 16.41
CA HIS A 172 11.05 16.50 17.78
C HIS A 172 10.88 14.99 18.04
N LEU A 173 11.12 14.14 17.04
CA LEU A 173 11.00 12.68 17.15
C LEU A 173 12.08 12.08 18.05
N GLU A 174 11.67 11.56 19.22
CA GLU A 174 12.52 10.99 20.26
C GLU A 174 12.86 9.51 20.02
N GLY A 175 13.89 9.01 20.72
CA GLY A 175 14.27 7.60 20.70
C GLY A 175 15.11 7.18 19.49
N ASN A 176 15.72 8.15 18.79
CA ASN A 176 16.58 7.95 17.62
C ASN A 176 15.90 7.09 16.52
N PRO A 177 14.82 7.58 15.91
CA PRO A 177 14.05 6.82 14.92
C PRO A 177 14.91 6.42 13.72
N LEU A 178 15.89 7.24 13.31
CA LEU A 178 16.80 6.93 12.21
C LEU A 178 17.60 5.65 12.47
N ALA A 179 18.20 5.53 13.67
CA ALA A 179 18.89 4.29 14.04
C ALA A 179 17.95 3.09 14.08
N LYS A 180 16.67 3.29 14.44
CA LYS A 180 15.68 2.21 14.49
C LYS A 180 15.23 1.75 13.12
N VAL A 181 15.12 2.64 12.14
CA VAL A 181 14.89 2.24 10.74
C VAL A 181 16.12 1.52 10.19
N ARG A 182 17.34 1.99 10.48
CA ARG A 182 18.57 1.28 10.09
C ARG A 182 18.68 -0.12 10.71
N ASP A 183 18.32 -0.27 11.99
CA ASP A 183 18.26 -1.58 12.66
C ASP A 183 17.25 -2.50 11.93
N MET A 184 16.11 -1.96 11.52
CA MET A 184 15.09 -2.68 10.73
C MET A 184 15.61 -3.05 9.33
N ALA A 185 16.29 -2.14 8.63
CA ALA A 185 16.90 -2.37 7.33
C ALA A 185 17.89 -3.54 7.36
N ASN A 186 18.81 -3.51 8.33
CA ASN A 186 19.82 -4.55 8.51
C ASN A 186 19.22 -5.93 8.82
N SER A 187 18.04 -5.96 9.46
CA SER A 187 17.42 -7.21 9.88
C SER A 187 16.48 -7.77 8.80
N TYR A 188 15.77 -6.88 8.10
CA TYR A 188 14.54 -7.19 7.37
C TYR A 188 14.42 -6.47 6.02
N GLY A 189 15.51 -5.86 5.53
CA GLY A 189 15.53 -5.01 4.33
C GLY A 189 15.07 -5.70 3.05
N ASP A 190 15.39 -6.98 2.87
CA ASP A 190 15.02 -7.76 1.68
C ASP A 190 13.50 -7.90 1.50
N TRP A 191 12.74 -7.75 2.59
CA TRP A 191 11.31 -8.05 2.60
C TRP A 191 10.47 -6.98 3.29
N THR A 192 11.07 -5.85 3.68
CA THR A 192 10.36 -4.72 4.30
C THR A 192 10.66 -3.45 3.52
N CYS A 193 9.63 -2.69 3.17
CA CYS A 193 9.78 -1.32 2.67
C CYS A 193 9.28 -0.31 3.70
N PHE A 194 9.91 0.86 3.76
CA PHE A 194 9.56 1.91 4.72
C PHE A 194 9.25 3.21 3.99
N TYR A 195 8.00 3.64 4.09
CA TYR A 195 7.49 4.86 3.46
C TYR A 195 7.18 5.89 4.54
N THR A 196 7.38 7.15 4.21
CA THR A 196 7.01 8.26 5.08
C THR A 196 5.96 9.13 4.41
N VAL A 197 4.99 9.59 5.20
CA VAL A 197 4.03 10.62 4.79
C VAL A 197 4.21 11.81 5.71
N TRP A 198 4.75 12.89 5.15
CA TRP A 198 5.03 14.12 5.86
C TRP A 198 3.78 15.02 5.90
N ILE A 199 3.44 15.46 7.10
CA ILE A 199 2.31 16.35 7.39
C ILE A 199 2.82 17.42 8.34
N GLY A 200 3.53 18.42 7.83
CA GLY A 200 4.21 19.41 8.66
C GLY A 200 4.18 20.81 8.08
N ASN A 201 4.60 21.77 8.89
CA ASN A 201 4.72 23.18 8.48
C ASN A 201 6.19 23.63 8.42
N ASN A 202 7.12 22.76 8.83
CA ASN A 202 8.54 23.04 8.90
C ASN A 202 9.31 22.14 7.90
N PRO A 203 10.04 22.71 6.92
CA PRO A 203 10.81 21.93 5.95
C PRO A 203 11.93 21.09 6.58
N GLU A 204 12.42 21.42 7.77
CA GLU A 204 13.38 20.54 8.48
C GLU A 204 12.75 19.19 8.85
N GLY A 205 11.45 19.19 9.19
CA GLY A 205 10.70 17.97 9.43
C GLY A 205 10.52 17.13 8.16
N GLU A 206 10.27 17.77 7.02
CA GLU A 206 10.18 17.10 5.72
C GLU A 206 11.48 16.38 5.36
N LEU A 207 12.61 17.10 5.44
CA LEU A 207 13.94 16.55 5.19
C LEU A 207 14.27 15.39 6.13
N PHE A 208 13.79 15.44 7.38
CA PHE A 208 13.98 14.34 8.31
C PHE A 208 13.16 13.09 7.91
N MET A 209 11.92 13.28 7.46
CA MET A 209 11.07 12.19 6.97
C MET A 209 11.67 11.54 5.71
N GLU A 210 12.16 12.34 4.76
CA GLU A 210 12.92 11.85 3.61
C GLU A 210 14.11 11.00 4.01
N LYS A 211 14.89 11.47 4.99
CA LYS A 211 16.03 10.74 5.52
C LYS A 211 15.62 9.41 6.17
N LEU A 212 14.50 9.36 6.89
CA LEU A 212 13.99 8.13 7.49
C LEU A 212 13.64 7.08 6.42
N ALA A 213 12.88 7.45 5.39
CA ALA A 213 12.55 6.54 4.29
C ALA A 213 13.82 6.05 3.56
N GLY A 214 14.80 6.94 3.38
CA GLY A 214 16.07 6.63 2.69
C GLY A 214 17.02 5.70 3.45
N GLU A 215 16.72 5.28 4.68
CA GLU A 215 17.51 4.23 5.37
C GLU A 215 17.15 2.81 4.89
N MET A 216 16.06 2.64 4.13
CA MET A 216 15.70 1.37 3.49
C MET A 216 16.00 1.41 1.99
N ASP A 217 16.36 0.27 1.42
CA ASP A 217 16.57 0.13 -0.04
C ASP A 217 15.27 0.33 -0.85
N CYS A 218 14.11 0.10 -0.22
CA CYS A 218 12.81 0.40 -0.79
C CYS A 218 11.96 1.26 0.16
N GLY A 219 11.36 2.30 -0.42
CA GLY A 219 10.66 3.32 0.34
C GLY A 219 10.74 4.67 -0.36
N PHE A 220 9.87 5.59 0.01
CA PHE A 220 9.96 7.00 -0.36
C PHE A 220 9.25 7.85 0.67
N SER A 221 9.51 9.16 0.63
CA SER A 221 8.75 10.16 1.36
C SER A 221 7.82 10.92 0.42
N LYS A 222 6.61 11.23 0.89
CA LYS A 222 5.67 12.13 0.22
C LYS A 222 5.09 13.13 1.21
N SER A 223 4.91 14.37 0.76
CA SER A 223 4.02 15.29 1.44
C SER A 223 2.58 14.85 1.25
N VAL A 224 1.72 15.04 2.25
CA VAL A 224 0.27 14.79 2.09
C VAL A 224 -0.34 15.61 0.96
N ASP A 225 0.21 16.79 0.67
CA ASP A 225 -0.23 17.67 -0.42
C ASP A 225 0.05 17.11 -1.82
N ASP A 226 0.97 16.17 -1.94
CA ASP A 226 1.33 15.49 -3.19
C ASP A 226 0.52 14.22 -3.43
N ILE A 227 -0.23 13.77 -2.42
CA ILE A 227 -1.05 12.53 -2.45
C ILE A 227 -2.50 12.79 -2.03
N ALA A 228 -2.94 14.06 -2.09
CA ALA A 228 -4.27 14.47 -1.65
C ALA A 228 -5.36 14.16 -2.68
N SER A 229 -5.04 14.15 -3.98
CA SER A 229 -6.02 13.89 -5.04
C SER A 229 -6.30 12.39 -5.21
N ASP A 230 -7.47 12.04 -5.73
CA ASP A 230 -7.83 10.65 -6.00
C ASP A 230 -6.82 9.96 -6.94
N GLU A 231 -6.28 10.69 -7.91
CA GLU A 231 -5.31 10.16 -8.88
C GLU A 231 -3.96 9.88 -8.21
N ASP A 232 -3.46 10.83 -7.42
CA ASP A 232 -2.20 10.66 -6.70
C ASP A 232 -2.31 9.57 -5.61
N MET A 233 -3.47 9.45 -4.96
CA MET A 233 -3.73 8.40 -3.99
C MET A 233 -3.80 7.01 -4.64
N ILE A 234 -4.40 6.90 -5.84
CA ILE A 234 -4.36 5.65 -6.62
C ILE A 234 -2.92 5.25 -6.92
N ASP A 235 -2.09 6.20 -7.35
CA ASP A 235 -0.68 5.95 -7.65
C ASP A 235 0.12 5.59 -6.39
N PHE A 236 -0.16 6.23 -5.26
CA PHE A 236 0.41 5.87 -3.97
C PHE A 236 0.03 4.43 -3.59
N VAL A 237 -1.26 4.06 -3.67
CA VAL A 237 -1.72 2.70 -3.34
C VAL A 237 -1.07 1.67 -4.26
N LYS A 238 -0.98 1.95 -5.57
CA LYS A 238 -0.32 1.06 -6.53
C LYS A 238 1.14 0.81 -6.16
N GLN A 239 1.90 1.87 -5.88
CA GLN A 239 3.33 1.76 -5.57
C GLN A 239 3.60 1.05 -4.24
N VAL A 240 2.74 1.27 -3.24
CA VAL A 240 2.93 0.76 -1.88
C VAL A 240 2.42 -0.67 -1.72
N PHE A 241 1.28 -1.01 -2.32
CA PHE A 241 0.56 -2.26 -2.01
C PHE A 241 0.48 -3.26 -3.16
N LEU A 242 0.63 -2.83 -4.40
CA LEU A 242 0.27 -3.64 -5.57
C LEU A 242 1.47 -3.88 -6.48
N THR A 243 1.35 -4.92 -7.31
CA THR A 243 2.25 -5.17 -8.43
C THR A 243 1.46 -5.72 -9.62
N THR A 244 1.98 -5.52 -10.82
CA THR A 244 1.50 -6.16 -12.05
C THR A 244 2.21 -7.48 -12.33
N ASP A 245 3.26 -7.79 -11.57
CA ASP A 245 4.03 -9.03 -11.66
C ASP A 245 3.25 -10.17 -11.00
N ILE A 246 2.29 -10.72 -11.75
CA ILE A 246 1.54 -11.91 -11.37
C ILE A 246 2.51 -13.09 -11.34
N ASP A 247 2.50 -13.89 -10.28
CA ASP A 247 3.27 -15.12 -10.13
C ASP A 247 2.26 -16.21 -9.72
N SER A 248 1.73 -16.93 -10.71
CA SER A 248 0.59 -17.84 -10.53
C SER A 248 0.96 -19.15 -9.84
N ASP A 249 2.15 -19.69 -10.08
CA ASP A 249 2.65 -20.92 -9.47
C ASP A 249 3.43 -20.68 -8.17
N ARG A 250 3.78 -19.41 -7.90
CA ARG A 250 4.34 -18.91 -6.64
C ARG A 250 5.73 -19.47 -6.36
N ASP A 251 6.52 -19.62 -7.39
CA ASP A 251 7.91 -20.07 -7.29
C ASP A 251 8.90 -18.92 -6.99
N GLY A 252 8.42 -17.67 -7.01
CA GLY A 252 9.20 -16.46 -6.74
C GLY A 252 9.65 -15.71 -8.00
N VAL A 253 9.24 -16.16 -9.19
CA VAL A 253 9.49 -15.49 -10.47
C VAL A 253 8.17 -15.02 -11.09
N PRO A 254 8.03 -13.73 -11.43
CA PRO A 254 6.84 -13.24 -12.11
C PRO A 254 6.57 -13.97 -13.42
N GLU A 255 5.31 -14.19 -13.79
CA GLU A 255 4.87 -14.74 -15.09
C GLU A 255 5.50 -14.05 -16.29
N SER A 256 5.84 -12.75 -16.16
CA SER A 256 6.50 -11.98 -17.20
C SER A 256 7.96 -12.39 -17.45
N LEU A 257 8.59 -13.05 -16.47
CA LEU A 257 9.98 -13.52 -16.46
C LEU A 257 10.08 -15.04 -16.37
N ASP A 258 9.01 -15.71 -15.94
CA ASP A 258 8.93 -17.14 -15.73
C ASP A 258 8.81 -17.89 -17.08
N ARG A 259 9.76 -18.80 -17.29
CA ARG A 259 9.84 -19.68 -18.46
C ARG A 259 9.35 -21.08 -18.16
N CYS A 260 9.12 -21.40 -16.89
CA CYS A 260 8.73 -22.70 -16.38
C CYS A 260 7.43 -22.56 -15.56
N PRO A 261 6.30 -22.22 -16.22
CA PRO A 261 5.03 -22.12 -15.54
C PRO A 261 4.64 -23.46 -14.93
N ASP A 262 4.04 -23.40 -13.74
CA ASP A 262 3.65 -24.51 -12.88
C ASP A 262 4.80 -25.13 -12.05
N THR A 263 5.84 -24.37 -11.72
CA THR A 263 6.87 -24.82 -10.79
C THR A 263 6.27 -25.04 -9.40
N PRO A 264 6.44 -26.23 -8.78
CA PRO A 264 5.88 -26.49 -7.46
C PRO A 264 6.45 -25.54 -6.40
N ILE A 265 5.57 -24.97 -5.58
CA ILE A 265 5.94 -24.16 -4.40
C ILE A 265 7.01 -24.85 -3.55
N GLY A 266 8.09 -24.12 -3.28
CA GLY A 266 9.20 -24.56 -2.44
C GLY A 266 10.34 -25.27 -3.18
N VAL A 267 10.26 -25.36 -4.51
CA VAL A 267 11.39 -25.73 -5.36
C VAL A 267 12.32 -24.53 -5.52
N ASP A 268 13.63 -24.73 -5.37
CA ASP A 268 14.61 -23.69 -5.68
C ASP A 268 14.66 -23.47 -7.19
N VAL A 269 14.32 -22.26 -7.62
CA VAL A 269 14.32 -21.87 -9.04
C VAL A 269 15.48 -20.92 -9.37
N ASP A 270 15.81 -20.84 -10.66
CA ASP A 270 16.70 -19.84 -11.22
C ASP A 270 15.97 -18.53 -11.54
N GLU A 271 16.67 -17.56 -12.13
CA GLU A 271 16.10 -16.24 -12.46
C GLU A 271 14.99 -16.29 -13.52
N SER A 272 14.79 -17.45 -14.16
CA SER A 272 13.75 -17.69 -15.17
C SER A 272 12.60 -18.57 -14.66
N GLY A 273 12.49 -18.80 -13.34
CA GLY A 273 11.42 -19.61 -12.75
C GLY A 273 11.63 -21.11 -12.95
N CYS A 274 12.77 -21.53 -13.49
CA CYS A 274 13.03 -22.92 -13.77
C CYS A 274 13.71 -23.61 -12.58
N PRO A 275 13.29 -24.83 -12.20
CA PRO A 275 13.94 -25.59 -11.15
C PRO A 275 15.45 -25.67 -11.36
N LYS A 276 16.23 -25.25 -10.36
CA LYS A 276 17.66 -25.46 -10.35
C LYS A 276 17.90 -26.96 -10.29
N ILE A 277 18.32 -27.54 -11.41
CA ILE A 277 18.78 -28.92 -11.43
C ILE A 277 20.12 -28.91 -10.70
N VAL A 278 20.12 -29.31 -9.44
CA VAL A 278 21.36 -29.65 -8.72
C VAL A 278 21.82 -30.99 -9.27
N GLN A 279 22.55 -30.97 -10.38
CA GLN A 279 23.22 -32.17 -10.85
C GLN A 279 24.32 -32.52 -9.84
N THR A 280 24.17 -33.67 -9.20
CA THR A 280 25.15 -34.19 -8.25
C THR A 280 26.19 -34.98 -9.03
N ASP A 281 27.46 -34.69 -8.79
CA ASP A 281 28.61 -35.43 -9.30
C ASP A 281 29.35 -35.93 -8.06
N SER A 282 28.99 -37.14 -7.62
CA SER A 282 29.37 -37.68 -6.31
C SER A 282 30.87 -37.98 -6.20
N ASP A 283 31.52 -38.34 -7.31
CA ASP A 283 32.96 -38.64 -7.35
C ASP A 283 33.81 -37.51 -7.97
N GLY A 284 33.17 -36.47 -8.50
CA GLY A 284 33.80 -35.27 -9.03
C GLY A 284 34.51 -35.50 -10.36
N ASP A 285 34.13 -36.54 -11.10
CA ASP A 285 34.86 -36.94 -12.29
C ASP A 285 34.51 -36.13 -13.55
N GLY A 286 33.45 -35.32 -13.48
CA GLY A 286 32.92 -34.51 -14.57
C GLY A 286 31.72 -35.13 -15.29
N VAL A 287 31.22 -36.29 -14.85
CA VAL A 287 30.00 -36.95 -15.31
C VAL A 287 28.99 -36.97 -14.16
N PHE A 288 27.81 -36.37 -14.37
CA PHE A 288 26.79 -36.30 -13.31
C PHE A 288 26.18 -37.68 -13.00
N ASP A 289 25.82 -37.91 -11.74
CA ASP A 289 25.32 -39.19 -11.20
C ASP A 289 24.13 -39.77 -11.98
N ASP A 290 23.32 -38.93 -12.61
CA ASP A 290 22.15 -39.35 -13.41
C ASP A 290 22.51 -39.95 -14.77
N VAL A 291 23.71 -39.66 -15.26
CA VAL A 291 24.27 -40.15 -16.52
C VAL A 291 25.58 -40.91 -16.35
N ASP A 292 26.13 -40.97 -15.13
CA ASP A 292 27.32 -41.73 -14.80
C ASP A 292 27.01 -43.23 -14.71
N ARG A 293 27.79 -44.00 -15.47
CA ARG A 293 27.69 -45.46 -15.54
C ARG A 293 28.82 -46.16 -14.79
N CYS A 294 29.78 -45.40 -14.25
CA CYS A 294 30.97 -45.91 -13.57
C CYS A 294 31.25 -45.07 -12.32
N PRO A 295 30.43 -45.16 -11.27
CA PRO A 295 30.68 -44.43 -10.04
C PRO A 295 32.06 -44.75 -9.47
N ASP A 296 32.65 -43.76 -8.80
CA ASP A 296 33.98 -43.75 -8.18
C ASP A 296 35.15 -43.65 -9.18
N THR A 297 34.98 -42.93 -10.29
CA THR A 297 36.05 -42.70 -11.28
C THR A 297 36.95 -41.50 -10.94
N PRO A 298 38.25 -41.55 -11.31
CA PRO A 298 39.12 -40.38 -11.16
C PRO A 298 38.74 -39.24 -12.10
N ILE A 299 38.95 -37.99 -11.64
CA ILE A 299 38.75 -36.74 -12.41
C ILE A 299 39.08 -36.88 -13.91
N GLY A 300 38.08 -36.67 -14.77
CA GLY A 300 38.20 -36.64 -16.23
C GLY A 300 38.14 -37.99 -16.92
N CYS A 301 37.73 -39.06 -16.24
CA CYS A 301 37.50 -40.37 -16.85
C CYS A 301 36.08 -40.46 -17.45
N VAL A 302 35.89 -41.35 -18.44
CA VAL A 302 34.57 -41.62 -19.01
C VAL A 302 34.47 -43.12 -19.25
N CYS A 303 33.35 -43.73 -18.87
CA CYS A 303 33.07 -45.14 -19.15
C CYS A 303 33.22 -45.46 -20.64
N ARG A 304 33.90 -46.56 -20.96
CA ARG A 304 33.99 -47.10 -22.33
C ARG A 304 33.21 -48.39 -22.48
#